data_AF-A0A9P6LPQ8-F1
#
_entry.id   AF-A0A9P6LPQ8-F1
#
_cell.length_a   1.000
_cell.length_b   1.000
_cell.length_c   1.000
_cell.angle_alpha   90.00
_cell.angle_beta   90.00
_cell.angle_gamma   90.00
#
_symmetry.space_group_name_H-M   'P 1'
#
loop_
_entity.id
_entity.type
_entity.pdbx_description
1 polymer ?
#
loop_
_entity_poly.entity_id
_entity_poly.type
_entity_poly.pdbx_seq_one_letter_code
_entity_poly.pdbx_strand_id
1 'polypeptide(L)'
;MLPTNILSAASVGLLSTLATCASATPTHKDGGPIPPDSQLLFSLKMNLGASVNFGLGPRGTRFGDPILGGSFEGPKLNGVILPVGGDWGLLDARGGFQALTVFQFQTADGANIFVRGTGPTPNGKGLHYLSLETGAENYYWVNDIMVVGATSVDREKGLVTIDAWQMIPPAS
;
A
#
# COMPACT_ATOMS: atom_id res chain seq x y z
N MET A 1 13.87 -51.76 56.80
CA MET A 1 15.13 -50.98 56.76
C MET A 1 14.88 -49.72 55.94
N LEU A 2 14.88 -48.56 56.58
CA LEU A 2 15.06 -47.25 55.93
C LEU A 2 16.59 -46.96 55.89
N PRO A 3 17.09 -46.15 54.94
CA PRO A 3 17.19 -44.72 55.27
C PRO A 3 16.82 -43.74 54.15
N THR A 4 16.37 -42.60 54.65
CA THR A 4 16.16 -41.27 54.07
C THR A 4 17.49 -40.61 53.65
N ASN A 5 17.43 -39.72 52.65
CA ASN A 5 18.33 -38.56 52.40
C ASN A 5 17.55 -37.64 51.42
N ILE A 6 16.83 -36.58 51.82
CA ILE A 6 17.18 -35.23 52.32
C ILE A 6 17.87 -34.32 51.27
N LEU A 7 17.28 -33.10 51.13
CA LEU A 7 17.65 -31.85 50.43
C LEU A 7 17.25 -31.76 48.94
N SER A 8 16.62 -30.68 48.44
CA SER A 8 16.80 -29.26 48.78
C SER A 8 15.50 -28.46 48.59
N ALA A 9 15.16 -27.64 49.58
CA ALA A 9 14.30 -26.46 49.41
C ALA A 9 15.12 -25.29 48.83
N ALA A 10 14.41 -24.27 48.33
CA ALA A 10 14.89 -23.05 47.65
C ALA A 10 14.98 -23.24 46.12
N SER A 11 14.35 -22.42 45.28
CA SER A 11 14.39 -20.96 45.35
C SER A 11 13.32 -20.30 44.46
N VAL A 12 12.77 -19.23 45.02
CA VAL A 12 12.38 -17.98 44.34
C VAL A 12 11.12 -18.04 43.48
N GLY A 13 10.06 -17.47 44.04
CA GLY A 13 8.86 -17.12 43.33
C GLY A 13 9.20 -16.28 42.10
N LEU A 14 8.61 -16.67 40.97
CA LEU A 14 8.31 -15.73 39.91
C LEU A 14 7.26 -14.76 40.48
N LEU A 15 7.71 -13.77 41.25
CA LEU A 15 7.03 -12.49 41.27
C LEU A 15 7.20 -11.98 39.84
N SER A 16 6.22 -12.30 38.99
CA SER A 16 6.04 -11.62 37.72
C SER A 16 5.91 -10.15 38.06
N THR A 17 7.00 -9.40 37.91
CA THR A 17 6.88 -7.96 37.77
C THR A 17 6.03 -7.76 36.53
N LEU A 18 4.74 -7.53 36.74
CA LEU A 18 3.91 -6.86 35.75
C LEU A 18 4.60 -5.53 35.53
N ALA A 19 5.48 -5.48 34.54
CA ALA A 19 5.93 -4.24 33.98
C ALA A 19 4.64 -3.50 33.63
N THR A 20 4.34 -2.46 34.40
CA THR A 20 3.19 -1.63 34.09
C THR A 20 3.53 -1.02 32.75
N CYS A 21 2.85 -1.46 31.70
CA CYS A 21 2.93 -0.79 30.42
C CYS A 21 2.51 0.64 30.69
N ALA A 22 3.46 1.57 30.67
CA ALA A 22 3.13 2.98 30.74
C ALA A 22 2.21 3.27 29.56
N SER A 23 0.98 3.66 29.84
CA SER A 23 0.04 4.05 28.79
C SER A 23 0.66 5.20 28.01
N ALA A 24 0.66 5.11 26.69
CA ALA A 24 1.08 6.21 25.83
C ALA A 24 0.27 7.46 26.22
N THR A 25 0.96 8.51 26.64
CA THR A 25 0.30 9.77 26.96
C THR A 25 -0.17 10.38 25.64
N PRO A 26 -1.47 10.68 25.47
CA PRO A 26 -1.96 11.31 24.26
C PRO A 26 -1.23 12.64 24.04
N THR A 27 -0.65 12.84 22.86
CA THR A 27 0.08 14.07 22.50
C THR A 27 -0.85 15.17 21.97
N HIS A 28 -2.13 14.87 21.74
CA HIS A 28 -3.12 15.82 21.26
C HIS A 28 -3.98 16.36 22.39
N LYS A 29 -4.36 17.64 22.25
CA LYS A 29 -5.04 18.48 23.24
C LYS A 29 -6.35 17.89 23.79
N ASP A 30 -7.00 17.00 23.03
CA ASP A 30 -8.31 16.41 23.33
C ASP A 30 -8.24 14.91 23.71
N GLY A 31 -7.05 14.37 24.03
CA GLY A 31 -6.91 13.06 24.69
C GLY A 31 -6.80 11.83 23.77
N GLY A 32 -6.64 12.00 22.46
CA GLY A 32 -6.39 10.89 21.52
C GLY A 32 -5.79 11.33 20.17
N PRO A 33 -5.20 10.43 19.38
CA PRO A 33 -4.66 10.77 18.07
C PRO A 33 -5.77 11.27 17.13
N ILE A 34 -5.50 12.36 16.40
CA ILE A 34 -6.41 12.87 15.35
C ILE A 34 -6.05 12.14 14.05
N PRO A 35 -6.98 11.42 13.40
CA PRO A 35 -6.70 10.78 12.13
C PRO A 35 -6.53 11.82 11.02
N PRO A 36 -5.74 11.52 9.96
CA PRO A 36 -5.73 12.34 8.77
C PRO A 36 -7.11 12.31 8.08
N ASP A 37 -7.44 13.39 7.38
CA ASP A 37 -8.60 13.43 6.48
C ASP A 37 -8.20 12.93 5.07
N SER A 38 -9.17 12.74 4.18
CA SER A 38 -8.93 12.28 2.82
C SER A 38 -9.84 12.96 1.80
N GLN A 39 -9.32 13.27 0.62
CA GLN A 39 -10.06 13.87 -0.48
C GLN A 39 -9.81 13.09 -1.78
N LEU A 40 -10.87 12.85 -2.56
CA LEU A 40 -10.74 12.17 -3.86
C LEU A 40 -9.82 13.00 -4.76
N LEU A 41 -8.75 12.38 -5.24
CA LEU A 41 -7.78 12.97 -6.14
C LEU A 41 -8.12 12.63 -7.60
N PHE A 42 -8.30 11.34 -7.88
CA PHE A 42 -8.77 10.81 -9.16
C PHE A 42 -9.32 9.38 -9.00
N SER A 43 -10.14 8.96 -9.94
CA SER A 43 -10.46 7.57 -10.23
C SER A 43 -9.79 7.16 -11.54
N LEU A 44 -9.21 5.97 -11.60
CA LEU A 44 -8.59 5.45 -12.83
C LEU A 44 -9.16 4.10 -13.25
N LYS A 45 -9.02 3.81 -14.54
CA LYS A 45 -9.22 2.50 -15.17
C LYS A 45 -7.99 2.20 -16.01
N MET A 46 -7.38 1.06 -15.76
CA MET A 46 -6.12 0.64 -16.39
C MET A 46 -6.29 -0.74 -16.99
N ASN A 47 -5.83 -0.91 -18.23
CA ASN A 47 -5.83 -2.19 -18.93
C ASN A 47 -4.46 -2.84 -18.82
N LEU A 48 -4.45 -4.12 -18.48
CA LEU A 48 -3.29 -4.98 -18.38
C LEU A 48 -3.23 -5.92 -19.57
N GLY A 49 -2.01 -6.21 -20.02
CA GLY A 49 -1.71 -7.22 -21.03
C GLY A 49 -1.63 -8.62 -20.46
N ALA A 50 -1.21 -9.55 -21.32
CA ALA A 50 -1.00 -10.94 -20.91
C ALA A 50 0.08 -11.04 -19.83
N SER A 51 -0.24 -11.77 -18.75
CA SER A 51 0.66 -11.96 -17.63
C SER A 51 1.86 -12.82 -17.99
N VAL A 52 3.05 -12.34 -17.63
CA VAL A 52 4.28 -13.14 -17.65
C VAL A 52 4.46 -13.76 -16.27
N ASN A 53 4.38 -15.09 -16.19
CA ASN A 53 4.66 -15.84 -14.98
C ASN A 53 6.14 -16.23 -14.93
N PHE A 54 6.84 -15.77 -13.90
CA PHE A 54 8.28 -16.02 -13.72
C PHE A 54 8.56 -17.32 -12.96
N GLY A 55 7.51 -18.01 -12.50
CA GLY A 55 7.61 -19.19 -11.65
C GLY A 55 7.89 -18.84 -10.18
N LEU A 56 8.12 -19.89 -9.39
CA LEU A 56 8.42 -19.77 -7.96
C LEU A 56 9.83 -19.19 -7.76
N GLY A 57 9.90 -18.01 -7.14
CA GLY A 57 11.16 -17.37 -6.72
C GLY A 57 11.37 -17.39 -5.20
N PRO A 58 12.47 -16.82 -4.71
CA PRO A 58 12.83 -16.83 -3.27
C PRO A 58 11.79 -16.19 -2.34
N ARG A 59 10.91 -15.32 -2.85
CA ARG A 59 9.86 -14.63 -2.09
C ARG A 59 8.45 -15.09 -2.44
N GLY A 60 8.30 -16.10 -3.30
CA GLY A 60 7.02 -16.50 -3.90
C GLY A 60 7.01 -16.33 -5.41
N THR A 61 5.84 -16.53 -6.02
CA THR A 61 5.65 -16.46 -7.47
C THR A 61 5.54 -15.01 -7.92
N ARG A 62 6.35 -14.64 -8.92
CA ARG A 62 6.36 -13.30 -9.53
C ARG A 62 5.55 -13.29 -10.82
N PHE A 63 4.74 -12.25 -10.98
CA PHE A 63 3.99 -11.94 -12.19
C PHE A 63 4.44 -10.58 -12.71
N GLY A 64 4.42 -10.42 -14.04
CA GLY A 64 4.62 -9.14 -14.71
C GLY A 64 3.51 -8.94 -15.74
N ASP A 65 2.67 -7.94 -15.52
CA ASP A 65 1.53 -7.65 -16.38
C ASP A 65 1.77 -6.30 -17.07
N PRO A 66 1.97 -6.26 -18.40
CA PRO A 66 2.21 -5.01 -19.12
C PRO A 66 1.03 -4.05 -18.96
N ILE A 67 1.30 -2.77 -18.73
CA ILE A 67 0.24 -1.75 -18.68
C ILE A 67 0.03 -1.21 -20.10
N LEU A 68 -1.16 -1.47 -20.65
CA LEU A 68 -1.52 -1.12 -22.03
C LEU A 68 -2.13 0.27 -22.17
N GLY A 69 -2.31 0.96 -21.04
CA GLY A 69 -2.89 2.29 -20.94
C GLY A 69 -4.23 2.29 -20.23
N GLY A 70 -5.00 3.35 -20.42
CA GLY A 70 -6.21 3.60 -19.65
C GLY A 70 -6.51 5.09 -19.50
N SER A 71 -7.34 5.43 -18.52
CA SER A 71 -7.75 6.81 -18.25
C SER A 71 -7.86 7.07 -16.76
N PHE A 72 -7.71 8.33 -16.38
CA PHE A 72 -7.98 8.80 -15.02
C PHE A 72 -8.73 10.13 -15.06
N GLU A 73 -9.60 10.34 -14.08
CA GLU A 73 -10.44 11.53 -13.99
C GLU A 73 -10.62 11.92 -12.51
N GLY A 74 -10.58 13.21 -12.22
CA GLY A 74 -10.73 13.75 -10.89
C GLY A 74 -10.78 15.27 -10.88
N PRO A 75 -11.10 15.89 -9.73
CA PRO A 75 -11.30 17.33 -9.65
C PRO A 75 -10.07 18.17 -10.04
N LYS A 76 -8.87 17.63 -9.85
CA LYS A 76 -7.59 18.32 -10.11
C LYS A 76 -6.68 17.62 -11.14
N LEU A 77 -6.97 16.36 -11.49
CA LEU A 77 -6.13 15.53 -12.33
C LEU A 77 -6.99 14.71 -13.29
N ASN A 78 -6.79 14.92 -14.59
CA ASN A 78 -7.52 14.24 -15.66
C ASN A 78 -6.59 13.93 -16.81
N GLY A 79 -6.74 12.76 -17.45
CA GLY A 79 -5.93 12.39 -18.59
C GLY A 79 -5.93 10.89 -18.89
N VAL A 80 -4.84 10.45 -19.48
CA VAL A 80 -4.65 9.08 -19.96
C VAL A 80 -3.45 8.41 -19.29
N ILE A 81 -3.54 7.08 -19.17
CA ILE A 81 -2.40 6.25 -18.82
C ILE A 81 -1.71 5.87 -20.12
N LEU A 82 -0.43 6.18 -20.26
CA LEU A 82 0.34 5.81 -21.43
C LEU A 82 0.70 4.31 -21.38
N PRO A 83 0.90 3.63 -22.52
CA PRO A 83 1.27 2.21 -22.59
C PRO A 83 2.75 2.00 -22.25
N VAL A 84 3.16 2.48 -21.08
CA VAL A 84 4.52 2.39 -20.53
C VAL A 84 4.40 1.97 -19.07
N GLY A 85 5.13 0.91 -18.71
CA GLY A 85 5.15 0.39 -17.35
C GLY A 85 4.62 -1.03 -17.21
N GLY A 86 4.38 -1.44 -15.98
CA GLY A 86 3.89 -2.77 -15.64
C GLY A 86 3.40 -2.88 -14.20
N ASP A 87 2.55 -3.89 -13.97
CA ASP A 87 2.20 -4.39 -12.64
C ASP A 87 3.06 -5.63 -12.32
N TRP A 88 3.83 -5.53 -11.25
CA TRP A 88 4.75 -6.56 -10.80
C TRP A 88 4.19 -7.25 -9.55
N GLY A 89 3.24 -8.15 -9.74
CA GLY A 89 2.61 -8.92 -8.67
C GLY A 89 3.53 -9.92 -7.98
N LEU A 90 3.40 -10.08 -6.66
CA LEU A 90 4.07 -11.13 -5.86
C LEU A 90 3.03 -11.93 -5.08
N LEU A 91 2.95 -13.24 -5.34
CA LEU A 91 2.14 -14.17 -4.58
C LEU A 91 3.04 -14.98 -3.64
N ASP A 92 2.87 -14.81 -2.33
CA ASP A 92 3.63 -15.56 -1.32
C ASP A 92 3.10 -17.00 -1.14
N ALA A 93 3.86 -17.81 -0.40
CA ALA A 93 3.53 -19.22 -0.14
C ALA A 93 2.26 -19.42 0.72
N ARG A 94 1.74 -18.37 1.34
CA ARG A 94 0.51 -18.37 2.15
C ARG A 94 -0.69 -17.80 1.37
N GLY A 95 -0.52 -17.47 0.09
CA GLY A 95 -1.56 -16.90 -0.74
C GLY A 95 -1.72 -15.37 -0.61
N GLY A 96 -0.82 -14.70 0.09
CA GLY A 96 -0.78 -13.24 0.16
C GLY A 96 -0.30 -12.63 -1.15
N PHE A 97 -1.04 -11.68 -1.70
CA PHE A 97 -0.67 -10.97 -2.93
C PHE A 97 -0.25 -9.52 -2.64
N GLN A 98 0.91 -9.12 -3.16
CA GLN A 98 1.43 -7.76 -3.11
C GLN A 98 1.59 -7.23 -4.54
N ALA A 99 1.01 -6.06 -4.81
CA ALA A 99 1.19 -5.36 -6.07
C ALA A 99 2.38 -4.39 -5.98
N LEU A 100 3.06 -4.22 -7.11
CA LEU A 100 4.02 -3.15 -7.33
C LEU A 100 3.81 -2.65 -8.77
N THR A 101 3.11 -1.54 -8.91
CA THR A 101 2.84 -0.93 -10.21
C THR A 101 3.80 0.22 -10.46
N VAL A 102 4.30 0.33 -11.68
CA VAL A 102 5.08 1.48 -12.15
C VAL A 102 4.54 1.85 -13.51
N PHE A 103 4.01 3.05 -13.67
CA PHE A 103 3.32 3.49 -14.89
C PHE A 103 3.37 5.01 -15.06
N GLN A 104 2.85 5.50 -16.18
CA GLN A 104 2.92 6.91 -16.54
C GLN A 104 1.53 7.46 -16.87
N PHE A 105 1.20 8.57 -16.22
CA PHE A 105 0.10 9.45 -16.62
C PHE A 105 0.58 10.50 -17.62
N GLN A 106 -0.32 10.89 -18.50
CA GLN A 106 -0.27 12.13 -19.25
C GLN A 106 -1.59 12.87 -19.01
N THR A 107 -1.50 14.08 -18.46
CA THR A 107 -2.67 14.93 -18.23
C THR A 107 -3.25 15.43 -19.55
N ALA A 108 -4.51 15.88 -19.53
CA ALA A 108 -5.19 16.40 -20.72
C ALA A 108 -4.49 17.61 -21.36
N ASP A 109 -3.72 18.38 -20.58
CA ASP A 109 -2.90 19.52 -21.02
C ASP A 109 -1.42 19.15 -21.27
N GLY A 110 -1.06 17.86 -21.23
CA GLY A 110 0.21 17.34 -21.73
C GLY A 110 1.33 17.16 -20.70
N ALA A 111 1.08 17.37 -19.41
CA ALA A 111 2.06 17.09 -18.37
C ALA A 111 2.24 15.59 -18.17
N ASN A 112 3.50 15.13 -18.08
CA ASN A 112 3.82 13.74 -17.77
C ASN A 112 4.04 13.57 -16.27
N ILE A 113 3.42 12.55 -15.68
CA ILE A 113 3.55 12.24 -14.26
C ILE A 113 3.89 10.75 -14.13
N PHE A 114 5.04 10.47 -13.51
CA PHE A 114 5.43 9.12 -13.13
C PHE A 114 4.62 8.69 -11.92
N VAL A 115 4.11 7.45 -11.95
CA VAL A 115 3.29 6.91 -10.86
C VAL A 115 3.85 5.55 -10.43
N ARG A 116 4.02 5.39 -9.13
CA ARG A 116 4.37 4.10 -8.52
C ARG A 116 3.34 3.75 -7.46
N GLY A 117 2.76 2.56 -7.55
CA GLY A 117 1.84 2.02 -6.56
C GLY A 117 2.38 0.77 -5.89
N THR A 118 2.10 0.60 -4.61
CA THR A 118 2.45 -0.62 -3.88
C THR A 118 1.47 -0.92 -2.76
N GLY A 119 1.13 -2.19 -2.58
CA GLY A 119 0.31 -2.60 -1.45
C GLY A 119 -0.26 -4.01 -1.54
N PRO A 120 -0.85 -4.50 -0.45
CA PRO A 120 -1.54 -5.77 -0.42
C PRO A 120 -2.79 -5.71 -1.32
N THR A 121 -3.07 -6.81 -2.02
CA THR A 121 -4.32 -6.96 -2.82
C THR A 121 -5.00 -8.30 -2.52
N PRO A 122 -5.41 -8.54 -1.26
CA PRO A 122 -6.14 -9.76 -0.92
C PRO A 122 -7.43 -9.88 -1.73
N ASN A 123 -7.66 -11.04 -2.34
CA ASN A 123 -8.89 -11.35 -3.08
C ASN A 123 -9.22 -10.31 -4.18
N GLY A 124 -8.20 -9.73 -4.81
CA GLY A 124 -8.38 -8.76 -5.90
C GLY A 124 -8.82 -7.36 -5.44
N LYS A 125 -8.83 -7.07 -4.13
CA LYS A 125 -9.10 -5.74 -3.57
C LYS A 125 -8.01 -5.32 -2.60
N GLY A 126 -7.65 -4.04 -2.57
CA GLY A 126 -6.53 -3.59 -1.75
C GLY A 126 -6.49 -2.09 -1.50
N LEU A 127 -5.70 -1.69 -0.51
CA LEU A 127 -5.28 -0.31 -0.31
C LEU A 127 -3.81 -0.21 -0.71
N HIS A 128 -3.51 0.65 -1.67
CA HIS A 128 -2.16 0.85 -2.18
C HIS A 128 -1.69 2.25 -1.82
N TYR A 129 -0.43 2.37 -1.42
CA TYR A 129 0.24 3.66 -1.41
C TYR A 129 0.65 4.00 -2.84
N LEU A 130 0.27 5.21 -3.30
CA LEU A 130 0.67 5.75 -4.59
C LEU A 130 1.60 6.94 -4.37
N SER A 131 2.71 6.98 -5.09
CA SER A 131 3.57 8.17 -5.22
C SER A 131 3.49 8.70 -6.65
N LEU A 132 3.41 10.01 -6.78
CA LEU A 132 3.42 10.73 -8.05
C LEU A 132 4.69 11.58 -8.13
N GLU A 133 5.27 11.68 -9.32
CA GLU A 133 6.45 12.50 -9.56
C GLU A 133 6.36 13.22 -10.91
N THR A 134 6.63 14.53 -10.91
CA THR A 134 6.68 15.33 -12.14
C THR A 134 7.54 16.57 -12.00
N GLY A 135 8.13 17.00 -13.12
CA GLY A 135 8.78 18.31 -13.25
C GLY A 135 7.86 19.41 -13.82
N ALA A 136 6.60 19.11 -14.13
CA ALA A 136 5.68 20.09 -14.70
C ALA A 136 5.24 21.11 -13.65
N GLU A 137 5.46 22.40 -13.91
CA GLU A 137 5.24 23.49 -12.94
C GLU A 137 3.80 23.55 -12.41
N ASN A 138 2.81 23.40 -13.29
CA ASN A 138 1.38 23.38 -12.95
C ASN A 138 0.93 22.16 -12.14
N TYR A 139 1.74 21.10 -12.10
CA TYR A 139 1.47 19.87 -11.36
C TYR A 139 2.50 19.56 -10.29
N TYR A 140 3.47 20.44 -10.05
CA TYR A 140 4.58 20.17 -9.14
C TYR A 140 4.13 19.86 -7.70
N TRP A 141 2.94 20.35 -7.32
CA TRP A 141 2.30 20.06 -6.03
C TRP A 141 2.07 18.56 -5.76
N VAL A 142 1.99 17.70 -6.80
CA VAL A 142 1.81 16.25 -6.61
C VAL A 142 3.03 15.57 -6.00
N ASN A 143 4.20 16.21 -6.04
CA ASN A 143 5.43 15.70 -5.44
C ASN A 143 5.36 15.72 -3.89
N ASP A 144 4.50 16.56 -3.31
CA ASP A 144 4.44 16.82 -1.86
C ASP A 144 3.20 16.23 -1.18
N ILE A 145 2.46 15.33 -1.86
CA ILE A 145 1.24 14.71 -1.34
C ILE A 145 1.43 13.22 -1.05
N MET A 146 0.62 12.70 -0.13
CA MET A 146 0.49 11.26 0.10
C MET A 146 -0.84 10.78 -0.45
N VAL A 147 -0.83 9.68 -1.20
CA VAL A 147 -2.02 9.15 -1.86
C VAL A 147 -2.26 7.70 -1.47
N VAL A 148 -3.50 7.37 -1.11
CA VAL A 148 -3.97 6.00 -0.86
C VAL A 148 -5.01 5.63 -1.91
N GLY A 149 -4.76 4.56 -2.65
CA GLY A 149 -5.64 4.03 -3.69
C GLY A 149 -6.45 2.83 -3.21
N ALA A 150 -7.78 2.91 -3.28
CA ALA A 150 -8.68 1.77 -3.14
C ALA A 150 -8.75 1.03 -4.48
N THR A 151 -8.09 -0.12 -4.56
CA THR A 151 -7.86 -0.87 -5.80
C THR A 151 -8.81 -2.06 -5.91
N SER A 152 -9.32 -2.30 -7.11
CA SER A 152 -10.04 -3.52 -7.50
C SER A 152 -9.48 -4.06 -8.82
N VAL A 153 -9.33 -5.39 -8.90
CA VAL A 153 -8.73 -6.08 -10.05
C VAL A 153 -9.72 -7.10 -10.61
N ASP A 154 -10.04 -6.96 -11.90
CA ASP A 154 -10.73 -7.96 -12.70
C ASP A 154 -9.71 -8.64 -13.63
N ARG A 155 -9.18 -9.79 -13.18
CA ARG A 155 -8.11 -10.50 -13.89
C ARG A 155 -8.57 -11.12 -15.20
N GLU A 156 -9.84 -11.49 -15.31
CA GLU A 156 -10.37 -12.08 -16.55
C GLU A 156 -10.42 -11.03 -17.67
N LYS A 157 -10.74 -9.77 -17.31
CA LYS A 157 -10.75 -8.66 -18.26
C LYS A 157 -9.40 -7.94 -18.38
N GLY A 158 -8.41 -8.29 -17.56
CA GLY A 158 -7.17 -7.52 -17.45
C GLY A 158 -7.44 -6.07 -17.06
N LEU A 159 -8.39 -5.81 -16.16
CA LEU A 159 -8.81 -4.45 -15.79
C LEU A 159 -8.49 -4.18 -14.32
N VAL A 160 -7.85 -3.04 -14.06
CA VAL A 160 -7.63 -2.51 -12.71
C VAL A 160 -8.34 -1.18 -12.57
N THR A 161 -9.05 -0.98 -11.47
CA THR A 161 -9.65 0.30 -11.10
C THR A 161 -9.10 0.77 -9.77
N ILE A 162 -8.78 2.06 -9.66
CA ILE A 162 -8.32 2.66 -8.40
C ILE A 162 -9.06 3.97 -8.16
N ASP A 163 -9.70 4.09 -7.00
CA ASP A 163 -10.13 5.38 -6.45
C ASP A 163 -9.03 5.88 -5.52
N ALA A 164 -8.33 6.93 -5.94
CA ALA A 164 -7.16 7.47 -5.27
C ALA A 164 -7.51 8.69 -4.44
N TRP A 165 -7.10 8.67 -3.17
CA TRP A 165 -7.41 9.69 -2.17
C TRP A 165 -6.13 10.38 -1.72
N GLN A 166 -6.07 11.70 -1.85
CA GLN A 166 -5.05 12.50 -1.20
C GLN A 166 -5.30 12.49 0.31
N MET A 167 -4.30 12.09 1.08
CA MET A 167 -4.32 12.17 2.53
C MET A 167 -3.98 13.59 2.97
N ILE A 168 -4.77 14.13 3.89
CA ILE A 168 -4.62 15.48 4.44
C ILE A 168 -4.18 15.37 5.90
N PRO A 169 -3.00 15.90 6.27
CA PRO A 169 -2.56 15.93 7.66
C PRO A 169 -3.58 16.65 8.56
N PRO A 170 -3.74 16.23 9.83
CA PRO A 170 -4.56 16.95 10.78
C PRO A 170 -4.11 18.41 10.90
N ALA A 171 -5.07 19.34 11.01
CA ALA A 171 -4.77 20.70 11.41
C ALA A 171 -4.18 20.69 12.84
N SER A 172 -3.09 21.43 13.04
CA SER A 172 -2.43 21.60 14.36
C SER A 172 -3.31 22.31 15.37
#